data_AF-A0A183D7U0-F1
#
_entry.id   AF-A0A183D7U0-F1
#
_cell.length_a   1.000
_cell.length_b   1.000
_cell.length_c   1.000
_cell.angle_alpha   90.00
_cell.angle_beta   90.00
_cell.angle_gamma   90.00
#
_symmetry.space_group_name_H-M   'P 1'
#
loop_
_entity.id
_entity.type
_entity.pdbx_description
1 polymer ?
#
loop_
_entity_poly.entity_id
_entity_poly.type
_entity_poly.pdbx_seq_one_letter_code
_entity_poly.pdbx_strand_id
1 'polypeptide(L)'
;MLLMGGDFQYTNANRWYTNLDKLIELLRENTTLSAKINVFYSTPTCYIRALVESQPRLPQTSGDFFPYASGNHSYWTGFYTSRPTFKGFIRQSSALLQLIKMHRSFALQTTSNNLLRSAVTLSQHHDAVTGTARENVTRDYKLRLSRGWDEAEVSFIFYKNRFF
;
A
#
# COMPACT_ATOMS: atom_id res chain seq x y z
N MET A 1 20.97 -3.87 3.44
CA MET A 1 20.34 -2.80 2.63
C MET A 1 20.24 -1.55 3.48
N LEU A 2 20.62 -0.38 2.96
CA LEU A 2 20.37 0.90 3.62
C LEU A 2 19.14 1.56 2.98
N LEU A 3 18.16 1.91 3.80
CA LEU A 3 16.94 2.58 3.36
C LEU A 3 17.14 4.09 3.46
N MET A 4 17.44 4.74 2.33
CA MET A 4 17.63 6.18 2.26
C MET A 4 16.30 6.85 1.94
N GLY A 5 15.54 7.24 2.97
CA GLY A 5 14.24 7.89 2.79
C GLY A 5 13.42 8.00 4.08
N GLY A 6 12.15 8.34 3.92
CA GLY A 6 11.17 8.50 4.99
C GLY A 6 9.86 9.07 4.46
N ASP A 7 8.92 9.36 5.36
CA ASP A 7 7.61 9.91 5.00
C ASP A 7 7.74 11.19 4.18
N PHE A 8 7.15 11.17 2.98
CA PHE A 8 7.10 12.30 2.04
C PHE A 8 8.47 12.97 1.73
N GLN A 9 9.56 12.20 1.81
CA GLN A 9 10.89 12.66 1.40
C GLN A 9 11.01 12.76 -0.13
N TYR A 10 12.16 13.25 -0.62
CA TYR A 10 12.49 13.41 -2.04
C TYR A 10 11.67 14.46 -2.83
N THR A 11 10.89 15.32 -2.18
CA THR A 11 10.27 16.50 -2.83
C THR A 11 11.32 17.42 -3.46
N ASN A 12 12.50 17.56 -2.82
CA ASN A 12 13.72 18.05 -3.44
C ASN A 12 14.75 16.91 -3.54
N ALA A 13 14.57 16.05 -4.53
CA ALA A 13 15.42 14.88 -4.74
C ALA A 13 16.90 15.24 -5.00
N ASN A 14 17.17 16.38 -5.65
CA ASN A 14 18.54 16.78 -5.99
C ASN A 14 19.43 16.91 -4.74
N ARG A 15 18.87 17.41 -3.62
CA ARG A 15 19.60 17.49 -2.34
C ARG A 15 20.06 16.12 -1.84
N TRP A 16 19.23 15.08 -1.99
CA TRP A 16 19.58 13.72 -1.60
C TRP A 16 20.65 13.15 -2.53
N TYR A 17 20.40 13.17 -3.84
CA TYR A 17 21.32 12.58 -4.83
C TYR A 17 22.69 13.26 -4.83
N THR A 18 22.76 14.60 -4.79
CA THR A 18 24.04 15.32 -4.73
C THR A 18 24.90 14.90 -3.54
N ASN A 19 24.30 14.69 -2.36
CA ASN A 19 25.07 14.31 -1.17
C ASN A 19 25.41 12.81 -1.14
N LEU A 20 24.53 11.97 -1.69
CA LEU A 20 24.79 10.53 -1.83
C LEU A 20 25.89 10.25 -2.85
N ASP A 21 25.93 10.99 -3.96
CA ASP A 21 26.98 10.89 -4.98
C ASP A 21 28.33 11.24 -4.37
N LYS A 22 28.42 12.38 -3.65
CA LYS A 22 29.62 12.77 -2.90
C LYS A 22 30.04 11.71 -1.89
N LEU A 23 29.11 11.13 -1.15
CA LEU A 23 29.41 10.09 -0.17
C LEU A 23 29.99 8.83 -0.85
N ILE A 24 29.37 8.39 -1.94
CA ILE A 24 29.81 7.22 -2.71
C ILE A 24 31.20 7.47 -3.31
N GLU A 25 31.43 8.65 -3.86
CA GLU A 25 32.71 9.07 -4.43
C GLU A 25 33.82 9.10 -3.37
N LEU A 26 33.60 9.77 -2.24
CA LEU A 26 34.57 9.86 -1.15
C LEU A 26 34.93 8.47 -0.57
N LEU A 27 33.97 7.56 -0.47
CA LEU A 27 34.22 6.19 -0.01
C LEU A 27 35.02 5.38 -1.04
N ARG A 28 34.79 5.61 -2.33
CA ARG A 28 35.52 4.95 -3.41
C ARG A 28 36.97 5.42 -3.49
N GLU A 29 37.21 6.72 -3.31
CA GLU A 29 38.55 7.32 -3.34
C GLU A 29 39.40 6.97 -2.12
N ASN A 30 38.77 6.66 -0.98
CA ASN A 30 39.48 6.23 0.22
C ASN A 30 39.98 4.80 0.08
N THR A 31 41.27 4.63 -0.24
CA THR A 31 41.93 3.34 -0.47
C THR A 31 41.82 2.34 0.68
N THR A 32 41.69 2.82 1.93
CA THR A 32 41.57 1.94 3.10
C THR A 32 40.14 1.41 3.26
N LEU A 33 39.14 2.24 2.96
CA LEU A 33 37.72 1.89 3.10
C LEU A 33 37.19 1.15 1.86
N SER A 34 37.61 1.54 0.67
CA SER A 34 37.16 0.94 -0.59
C SER A 34 37.58 -0.53 -0.74
N ALA A 35 38.67 -0.94 -0.08
CA ALA A 35 39.07 -2.35 0.02
C ALA A 35 38.14 -3.20 0.90
N LYS A 36 37.33 -2.58 1.78
CA LYS A 36 36.49 -3.29 2.76
C LYS A 36 34.99 -3.13 2.48
N ILE A 37 34.58 -2.00 1.93
CA ILE A 37 33.18 -1.63 1.78
C ILE A 37 32.97 -1.07 0.38
N ASN A 38 31.97 -1.60 -0.31
CA ASN A 38 31.47 -1.04 -1.55
C ASN A 38 30.05 -0.50 -1.33
N VAL A 39 29.83 0.78 -1.64
CA VAL A 39 28.53 1.45 -1.51
C VAL A 39 28.10 1.96 -2.89
N PHE A 40 26.85 1.71 -3.25
CA PHE A 40 26.29 2.08 -4.55
C PHE A 40 24.76 2.18 -4.45
N TYR A 41 24.14 2.91 -5.39
CA TYR A 41 22.68 2.93 -5.52
C TYR A 41 22.15 1.55 -5.88
N SER A 42 21.02 1.19 -5.29
CA SER A 42 20.44 -0.12 -5.51
C SER A 42 18.91 -0.06 -5.39
N THR A 43 18.28 -1.21 -5.61
CA THR A 43 16.84 -1.40 -5.39
C THR A 43 16.63 -2.59 -4.44
N PRO A 44 15.47 -2.70 -3.77
CA PRO A 44 15.16 -3.88 -2.97
C PRO A 44 15.33 -5.19 -3.75
N THR A 45 14.95 -5.22 -5.03
CA THR A 45 15.12 -6.38 -5.92
C THR A 45 16.59 -6.75 -6.09
N CYS A 46 17.48 -5.77 -6.33
CA CYS A 46 18.91 -6.03 -6.45
C CYS A 46 19.51 -6.56 -5.14
N TYR A 47 19.08 -6.04 -4.00
CA TYR A 47 19.53 -6.53 -2.69
C TYR A 47 19.10 -7.98 -2.44
N ILE A 48 17.83 -8.31 -2.70
CA ILE A 48 17.33 -9.69 -2.53
C ILE A 48 18.04 -10.65 -3.49
N ARG A 49 18.32 -10.23 -4.73
CA ARG A 49 19.10 -11.02 -5.68
C ARG A 49 20.50 -11.34 -5.14
N ALA A 50 21.24 -10.33 -4.68
CA ALA A 50 22.55 -10.51 -4.09
C ALA A 50 22.53 -11.38 -2.82
N LEU A 51 21.46 -11.28 -2.02
CA LEU A 51 21.24 -12.14 -0.85
C LEU A 51 21.03 -13.61 -1.23
N VAL A 52 20.27 -13.89 -2.30
CA VAL A 52 20.06 -15.26 -2.78
C VAL A 52 21.36 -15.83 -3.36
N GLU A 53 22.10 -15.03 -4.13
CA GLU A 53 23.38 -15.41 -4.74
C GLU A 53 24.47 -15.72 -3.71
N SER A 54 24.44 -15.09 -2.53
CA SER A 54 25.40 -15.39 -1.45
C SER A 54 25.10 -16.68 -0.68
N GLN A 55 24.01 -17.38 -1.02
CA GLN A 55 23.58 -18.66 -0.45
C GLN A 55 23.67 -18.73 1.10
N PRO A 56 23.10 -17.74 1.82
CA PRO A 56 23.19 -17.72 3.27
C PRO A 56 22.31 -18.81 3.88
N ARG A 57 22.72 -19.32 5.04
CA ARG A 57 21.85 -20.15 5.89
C ARG A 57 20.90 -19.25 6.68
N LEU A 58 19.64 -19.15 6.24
CA LEU A 58 18.61 -18.35 6.91
C LEU A 58 17.80 -19.20 7.90
N PRO A 59 17.39 -18.64 9.05
CA PRO A 59 16.47 -19.33 9.96
C PRO A 59 15.09 -19.46 9.32
N GLN A 60 14.39 -20.55 9.63
CA GLN A 60 12.98 -20.71 9.30
C GLN A 60 12.12 -20.07 10.38
N THR A 61 11.05 -19.40 9.97
CA THR A 61 10.04 -18.83 10.87
C THR A 61 8.65 -19.19 10.36
N SER A 62 7.69 -19.32 11.27
CA SER A 62 6.28 -19.66 11.00
C SER A 62 5.37 -18.88 11.93
N GLY A 63 4.15 -18.57 11.49
CA GLY A 63 3.20 -17.73 12.24
C GLY A 63 3.05 -16.35 11.63
N ASP A 64 2.49 -15.41 12.41
CA ASP A 64 2.34 -14.01 12.04
C ASP A 64 3.18 -13.09 12.93
N PHE A 65 3.01 -11.78 12.75
CA PHE A 65 3.66 -10.74 13.55
C PHE A 65 2.65 -9.90 14.34
N PHE A 66 1.52 -10.50 14.74
CA PHE A 66 0.52 -9.85 15.59
C PHE A 66 0.56 -10.34 17.04
N PRO A 67 0.25 -9.47 18.03
CA PRO A 67 0.07 -8.02 17.89
C PRO A 67 1.42 -7.28 17.80
N TYR A 68 1.47 -6.19 17.05
CA TYR A 68 2.62 -5.28 17.05
C TYR A 68 2.62 -4.41 18.31
N ALA A 69 3.78 -4.26 18.93
CA ALA A 69 4.02 -3.31 20.01
C ALA A 69 5.28 -2.50 19.73
N SER A 70 5.15 -1.17 19.78
CA SER A 70 6.30 -0.26 19.60
C SER A 70 7.06 0.00 20.91
N GLY A 71 6.57 -0.55 22.03
CA GLY A 71 7.14 -0.40 23.36
C GLY A 71 6.37 -1.26 24.38
N ASN A 72 6.87 -1.33 25.62
CA ASN A 72 6.41 -2.30 26.63
C ASN A 72 4.89 -2.24 26.93
N HIS A 73 4.28 -1.06 26.82
CA HIS A 73 2.86 -0.83 27.05
C HIS A 73 2.16 -0.16 25.86
N SER A 74 2.74 -0.30 24.66
CA SER A 74 2.28 0.38 23.44
C SER A 74 1.89 -0.65 22.38
N TYR A 75 0.89 -1.48 22.70
CA TYR A 75 0.33 -2.47 21.78
C TYR A 75 -0.67 -1.82 20.82
N TRP A 76 -0.52 -2.09 19.53
CA TRP A 76 -1.32 -1.46 18.48
C TRP A 76 -2.55 -2.31 18.16
N THR A 77 -3.32 -2.69 19.18
CA THR A 77 -4.55 -3.48 18.99
C THR A 77 -5.82 -2.62 18.87
N GLY A 78 -5.75 -1.33 19.22
CA GLY A 78 -6.90 -0.43 19.12
C GLY A 78 -7.43 -0.25 17.70
N PHE A 79 -6.54 -0.22 16.70
CA PHE A 79 -6.93 -0.05 15.29
C PHE A 79 -7.73 -1.25 14.73
N TYR A 80 -7.75 -2.39 15.43
CA TYR A 80 -8.62 -3.51 15.08
C TYR A 80 -10.10 -3.10 15.11
N THR A 81 -10.48 -2.15 15.97
CA THR A 81 -11.88 -1.70 16.13
C THR A 81 -12.11 -0.25 15.72
N SER A 82 -11.08 0.62 15.72
CA SER A 82 -11.23 2.04 15.37
C SER A 82 -12.06 2.30 14.11
N ARG A 83 -13.07 3.16 14.21
CA ARG A 83 -14.02 3.52 13.13
C ARG A 83 -14.79 2.31 12.57
N PRO A 84 -15.52 1.55 13.39
CA PRO A 84 -16.13 0.28 12.99
C PRO A 84 -17.16 0.43 11.87
N THR A 85 -17.95 1.51 11.86
CA THR A 85 -18.90 1.80 10.77
C THR A 85 -18.20 1.95 9.41
N PHE A 86 -17.01 2.56 9.40
CA PHE A 86 -16.23 2.71 8.16
C PHE A 86 -15.66 1.36 7.71
N LYS A 87 -15.14 0.52 8.63
CA LYS A 87 -14.72 -0.85 8.29
C LYS A 87 -15.87 -1.67 7.71
N GLY A 88 -17.08 -1.55 8.29
CA GLY A 88 -18.30 -2.15 7.75
C GLY A 88 -18.61 -1.68 6.34
N PHE A 89 -18.52 -0.37 6.08
CA PHE A 89 -18.76 0.20 4.75
C PHE A 89 -17.74 -0.29 3.71
N ILE A 90 -16.45 -0.41 4.08
CA ILE A 90 -15.42 -1.01 3.21
C ILE A 90 -15.79 -2.46 2.86
N ARG A 91 -16.23 -3.26 3.84
CA ARG A 91 -16.62 -4.67 3.60
C ARG A 91 -17.79 -4.77 2.63
N GLN A 92 -18.84 -3.97 2.83
CA GLN A 92 -19.99 -3.93 1.93
C GLN A 92 -19.58 -3.48 0.51
N SER A 93 -18.73 -2.45 0.42
CA SER A 93 -18.23 -1.93 -0.86
C SER A 93 -17.39 -2.97 -1.63
N SER A 94 -16.56 -3.74 -0.92
CA SER A 94 -15.79 -4.85 -1.49
C SER A 94 -16.70 -5.97 -2.01
N ALA A 95 -17.75 -6.31 -1.26
CA ALA A 95 -18.75 -7.29 -1.70
C ALA A 95 -19.49 -6.82 -2.96
N LEU A 96 -19.95 -5.56 -2.98
CA LEU A 96 -20.57 -4.95 -4.16
C LEU A 96 -19.64 -4.99 -5.38
N LEU A 97 -18.37 -4.62 -5.20
CA LEU A 97 -17.37 -4.69 -6.28
C LEU A 97 -17.23 -6.11 -6.83
N GLN A 98 -17.26 -7.13 -5.98
CA GLN A 98 -17.21 -8.52 -6.42
C GLN A 98 -18.47 -8.93 -7.20
N LEU A 99 -19.65 -8.55 -6.73
CA LEU A 99 -20.92 -8.82 -7.43
C LEU A 99 -20.92 -8.21 -8.83
N ILE A 100 -20.46 -6.96 -8.96
CA ILE A 100 -20.35 -6.27 -10.25
C ILE A 100 -19.39 -7.00 -11.19
N LYS A 101 -18.23 -7.44 -10.68
CA LYS A 101 -17.26 -8.20 -11.50
C LYS A 101 -17.88 -9.49 -12.03
N MET A 102 -18.59 -10.23 -11.17
CA MET A 102 -19.29 -11.46 -11.57
C MET A 102 -20.38 -11.17 -12.60
N HIS A 103 -21.23 -10.15 -12.35
CA HIS A 103 -22.31 -9.76 -13.26
C HIS A 103 -21.77 -9.36 -14.63
N ARG A 104 -20.68 -8.59 -14.69
CA ARG A 104 -20.04 -8.18 -15.94
C ARG A 104 -19.42 -9.34 -16.69
N SER A 105 -18.76 -10.25 -15.99
CA SER A 105 -18.22 -11.47 -16.57
C SER A 105 -19.32 -12.29 -17.24
N PHE A 106 -20.50 -12.36 -16.62
CA PHE A 106 -21.67 -13.03 -17.20
C PHE A 106 -22.25 -12.26 -18.40
N ALA A 107 -22.39 -10.94 -18.28
CA ALA A 107 -22.97 -10.09 -19.31
C ALA A 107 -22.01 -9.76 -20.49
N LEU A 108 -20.78 -10.30 -20.51
CA LEU A 108 -19.72 -9.99 -21.47
C LEU A 108 -19.47 -8.48 -21.63
N GLN A 109 -19.67 -7.72 -20.56
CA GLN A 109 -19.50 -6.26 -20.58
C GLN A 109 -18.04 -5.87 -20.29
N THR A 110 -17.50 -4.98 -21.11
CA THR A 110 -16.11 -4.48 -21.01
C THR A 110 -15.99 -3.15 -20.28
N THR A 111 -17.11 -2.47 -19.97
CA THR A 111 -17.09 -1.21 -19.24
C THR A 111 -16.63 -1.43 -17.80
N SER A 112 -15.80 -0.51 -17.27
CA SER A 112 -15.20 -0.65 -15.94
C SER A 112 -15.86 0.28 -14.92
N ASN A 113 -15.95 -0.17 -13.66
CA ASN A 113 -16.39 0.63 -12.50
C ASN A 113 -15.11 1.10 -11.83
N ASN A 114 -14.47 2.05 -12.49
CA ASN A 114 -13.16 2.54 -12.09
C ASN A 114 -13.27 3.28 -10.77
N LEU A 115 -14.39 3.94 -10.47
CA LEU A 115 -14.55 4.69 -9.23
C LEU A 115 -14.68 3.76 -8.04
N LEU A 116 -15.60 2.78 -8.07
CA LEU A 116 -15.75 1.83 -6.95
C LEU A 116 -14.47 1.02 -6.74
N ARG A 117 -13.84 0.52 -7.81
CA ARG A 117 -12.58 -0.23 -7.72
C ARG A 117 -11.48 0.61 -7.07
N SER A 118 -11.31 1.85 -7.51
CA SER A 118 -10.28 2.75 -6.99
C SER A 118 -10.55 3.14 -5.53
N ALA A 119 -11.81 3.40 -5.18
CA ALA A 119 -12.19 3.76 -3.81
C ALA A 119 -12.00 2.58 -2.83
N VAL A 120 -12.38 1.36 -3.21
CA VAL A 120 -12.14 0.15 -2.40
C VAL A 120 -10.64 -0.10 -2.22
N THR A 121 -9.86 0.07 -3.30
CA THR A 121 -8.39 -0.11 -3.28
C THR A 121 -7.73 0.93 -2.36
N LEU A 122 -8.05 2.21 -2.54
CA LEU A 122 -7.54 3.29 -1.70
C LEU A 122 -7.91 3.09 -0.23
N SER A 123 -9.11 2.58 0.04
CA SER A 123 -9.55 2.28 1.40
C SER A 123 -8.75 1.17 2.09
N GLN A 124 -7.95 0.38 1.36
CA GLN A 124 -7.02 -0.59 1.95
C GLN A 124 -5.70 0.04 2.43
N HIS A 125 -5.48 1.34 2.20
CA HIS A 125 -4.34 2.05 2.77
C HIS A 125 -4.28 1.82 4.28
N HIS A 126 -3.07 1.68 4.83
CA HIS A 126 -2.85 1.32 6.24
C HIS A 126 -3.25 2.40 7.23
N ASP A 127 -3.66 3.60 6.79
CA ASP A 127 -4.36 4.60 7.61
C ASP A 127 -5.85 4.73 7.32
N ALA A 128 -6.33 4.08 6.25
CA ALA A 128 -7.72 4.07 5.86
C ALA A 128 -8.47 2.96 6.59
N VAL A 129 -8.31 1.70 6.18
CA VAL A 129 -9.06 0.55 6.74
C VAL A 129 -8.80 0.40 8.24
N THR A 130 -7.61 0.75 8.73
CA THR A 130 -7.23 0.73 10.15
C THR A 130 -7.97 1.77 10.97
N GLY A 131 -8.41 2.87 10.35
CA GLY A 131 -9.11 3.97 10.98
C GLY A 131 -8.19 4.94 11.73
N THR A 132 -6.89 4.97 11.42
CA THR A 132 -5.88 5.83 12.06
C THR A 132 -5.71 7.20 11.37
N ALA A 133 -6.37 7.44 10.24
CA ALA A 133 -6.38 8.76 9.60
C ALA A 133 -7.18 9.82 10.40
N ARG A 134 -6.87 11.10 10.13
CA ARG A 134 -7.64 12.26 10.62
C ARG A 134 -9.10 12.20 10.15
N GLU A 135 -9.99 12.87 10.87
CA GLU A 135 -11.43 12.84 10.58
C GLU A 135 -11.77 13.32 9.16
N ASN A 136 -11.19 14.43 8.72
CA ASN A 136 -11.41 14.97 7.38
C ASN A 136 -10.95 13.98 6.28
N VAL A 137 -9.83 13.29 6.47
CA VAL A 137 -9.33 12.26 5.56
C VAL A 137 -10.26 11.04 5.54
N THR A 138 -10.77 10.63 6.71
CA THR A 138 -11.77 9.56 6.80
C THR A 138 -13.06 9.93 6.06
N ARG A 139 -13.51 11.19 6.18
CA ARG A 139 -14.68 11.69 5.43
C ARG A 139 -14.44 11.65 3.94
N ASP A 140 -13.23 11.97 3.47
CA ASP A 140 -12.87 11.83 2.05
C ASP A 140 -12.92 10.37 1.57
N TYR A 141 -12.38 9.41 2.35
CA TYR A 141 -12.51 7.99 2.00
C TYR A 141 -13.97 7.54 1.89
N LYS A 142 -14.82 7.93 2.85
CA LYS A 142 -16.25 7.63 2.82
C LYS A 142 -16.94 8.25 1.60
N LEU A 143 -16.62 9.49 1.26
CA LEU A 143 -17.17 10.18 0.09
C LEU A 143 -16.79 9.45 -1.22
N ARG A 144 -15.52 9.02 -1.35
CA ARG A 144 -15.05 8.26 -2.51
C ARG A 144 -15.77 6.92 -2.65
N LEU A 145 -15.96 6.20 -1.54
CA LEU A 145 -16.73 4.96 -1.54
C LEU A 145 -18.19 5.24 -1.95
N SER A 146 -18.83 6.25 -1.38
CA SER A 146 -20.21 6.64 -1.73
C SER A 146 -20.36 6.91 -3.23
N ARG A 147 -19.45 7.69 -3.83
CA ARG A 147 -19.47 7.94 -5.29
C ARG A 147 -19.27 6.67 -6.12
N GLY A 148 -18.48 5.72 -5.61
CA GLY A 148 -18.32 4.41 -6.23
C GLY A 148 -19.60 3.57 -6.16
N TRP A 149 -20.38 3.69 -5.08
CA TRP A 149 -21.69 3.05 -4.98
C TRP A 149 -22.69 3.67 -5.97
N ASP A 150 -22.73 4.99 -6.07
CA ASP A 150 -23.61 5.68 -7.03
C ASP A 150 -23.34 5.22 -8.48
N GLU A 151 -22.06 5.10 -8.88
CA GLU A 151 -21.65 4.54 -10.19
C GLU A 151 -22.11 3.09 -10.38
N ALA A 152 -21.98 2.28 -9.33
CA ALA A 152 -22.36 0.88 -9.34
C ALA A 152 -23.86 0.67 -9.47
N GLU A 153 -24.68 1.43 -8.75
CA GLU A 153 -26.14 1.33 -8.78
C GLU A 153 -26.72 1.66 -10.15
N VAL A 154 -26.21 2.72 -10.79
CA VAL A 154 -26.58 3.09 -12.16
C VAL A 154 -26.33 1.91 -13.11
N SER A 155 -25.21 1.19 -12.95
CA SER A 155 -24.90 0.02 -13.78
C SER A 155 -25.92 -1.12 -13.62
N PHE A 156 -26.49 -1.31 -12.43
CA PHE A 156 -27.50 -2.33 -12.17
C PHE A 156 -28.89 -1.93 -12.70
N ILE A 157 -29.30 -0.66 -12.53
CA ILE A 157 -30.62 -0.17 -12.97
C ILE A 157 -30.76 -0.26 -14.49
N PHE A 158 -29.73 0.13 -15.25
CA PHE A 158 -29.76 0.06 -16.71
C PHE A 158 -29.88 -1.36 -17.25
N TYR A 159 -29.38 -2.38 -16.53
CA TYR A 159 -29.55 -3.77 -16.93
C TYR A 159 -30.97 -4.27 -16.67
N LYS A 160 -31.57 -3.91 -15.53
CA LYS A 160 -32.95 -4.32 -15.19
C LYS A 160 -33.97 -3.84 -16.24
N ASN A 161 -33.77 -2.64 -16.79
CA ASN A 161 -34.67 -2.07 -17.82
C ASN A 161 -34.40 -2.58 -19.25
N ARG A 162 -33.41 -3.45 -19.46
CA ARG A 162 -33.06 -3.99 -20.79
C ARG A 162 -33.58 -5.41 -21.04
N PHE A 163 -34.02 -6.08 -19.98
CA PHE A 163 -34.45 -7.49 -20.00
C PHE A 163 -35.87 -7.69 -19.44
N PHE A 164 -36.61 -6.61 -19.22
CA PHE A 164 -38.05 -6.60 -18.94
C PHE A 164 -38.73 -5.59 -19.87
#